data_AF-X0YJP0-F1
#
_entry.id   AF-X0YJP0-F1
#
_cell.length_a   1.000
_cell.length_b   1.000
_cell.length_c   1.000
_cell.angle_alpha   90.00
_cell.angle_beta   90.00
_cell.angle_gamma   90.00
#
_symmetry.space_group_name_H-M   'P 1'
#
loop_
_entity.id
_entity.type
_entity.pdbx_description
1 polymer ?
#
loop_
_entity_poly.entity_id
_entity_poly.type
_entity_poly.pdbx_seq_one_letter_code
_entity_poly.pdbx_strand_id
1 'polypeptide(L)'
;GFAEVYSYEDTPLMKVADAVRISMSIPLFFAAIRKNEGDVCVDGGLINNYPIKLFDREKYVSLNRRKTKYYEKYNRTLRKIDKEKNLWVYNKETLGFRLDSAKEIAVFRNHKEPDHKKIEDLFDYAFCLISTILNIESSMHLHSDDWKRTIYIDTLGVSTFDFNISKTNKLKLVKSGKDCTEKYFVWYDRLKRLVNKPLIH
;
A
#
# COMPACT_ATOMS: atom_id res chain seq x y z
N GLY A 1 -3.76 7.33 -18.15
CA GLY A 1 -3.62 5.90 -17.79
C GLY A 1 -4.60 5.57 -16.68
N PHE A 2 -4.87 4.28 -16.48
CA PHE A 2 -5.70 3.77 -15.38
C PHE A 2 -4.96 2.62 -14.70
N ALA A 3 -5.27 2.34 -13.44
CA ALA A 3 -4.76 1.16 -12.75
C ALA A 3 -5.55 -0.08 -13.20
N GLU A 4 -4.85 -1.18 -13.45
CA GLU A 4 -5.44 -2.46 -13.78
C GLU A 4 -5.09 -3.48 -12.70
N VAL A 5 -6.07 -4.29 -12.32
CA VAL A 5 -5.93 -5.33 -11.29
C VAL A 5 -6.04 -6.68 -11.97
N TYR A 6 -5.00 -7.50 -11.82
CA TYR A 6 -5.03 -8.90 -12.23
C TYR A 6 -5.49 -9.76 -11.04
N SER A 7 -6.56 -10.52 -11.24
CA SER A 7 -7.19 -11.33 -10.20
C SER A 7 -7.65 -12.68 -10.77
N TYR A 8 -7.91 -13.65 -9.90
CA TYR A 8 -8.56 -14.90 -10.30
C TYR A 8 -9.99 -14.67 -10.83
N GLU A 9 -10.68 -13.64 -10.36
CA GLU A 9 -12.07 -13.36 -10.73
C GLU A 9 -12.17 -12.74 -12.14
N ASP A 10 -11.29 -11.79 -12.45
CA ASP A 10 -11.37 -11.00 -13.69
C ASP A 10 -10.41 -11.49 -14.77
N THR A 11 -9.28 -12.08 -14.37
CA THR A 11 -8.22 -12.56 -15.27
C THR A 11 -7.76 -13.98 -14.90
N PRO A 12 -8.65 -14.99 -14.85
CA PRO A 12 -8.33 -16.34 -14.36
C PRO A 12 -7.23 -17.04 -15.17
N LEU A 13 -7.05 -16.66 -16.44
CA LEU A 13 -6.06 -17.23 -17.35
C LEU A 13 -4.72 -16.48 -17.33
N MET A 14 -4.63 -15.34 -16.64
CA MET A 14 -3.39 -14.57 -16.54
C MET A 14 -2.36 -15.36 -15.73
N LYS A 15 -1.16 -15.56 -16.30
CA LYS A 15 -0.06 -16.17 -15.56
C LYS A 15 0.41 -15.20 -14.48
N VAL A 16 0.57 -15.70 -13.26
CA VAL A 16 1.05 -14.91 -12.13
C VAL A 16 2.40 -14.25 -12.44
N ALA A 17 3.32 -14.97 -13.11
CA ALA A 17 4.62 -14.42 -13.48
C ALA A 17 4.52 -13.21 -14.43
N ASP A 18 3.57 -13.23 -15.37
CA ASP A 18 3.38 -12.13 -16.32
C ASP A 18 2.76 -10.91 -15.62
N ALA A 19 1.76 -11.12 -14.76
CA ALA A 19 1.19 -10.07 -13.93
C ALA A 19 2.24 -9.41 -13.02
N VAL A 20 3.09 -10.23 -12.37
CA VAL A 20 4.21 -9.74 -11.55
C VAL A 20 5.21 -8.97 -12.41
N ARG A 21 5.58 -9.46 -13.59
CA ARG A 21 6.50 -8.78 -14.50
C ARG A 21 5.97 -7.42 -14.95
N ILE A 22 4.68 -7.31 -15.23
CA ILE A 22 4.01 -6.03 -15.50
C ILE A 22 4.12 -5.12 -14.28
N SER A 23 3.76 -5.64 -13.10
CA SER A 23 3.75 -4.89 -11.83
C SER A 23 5.14 -4.46 -11.34
N MET A 24 6.24 -4.90 -11.96
CA MET A 24 7.62 -4.52 -11.63
C MET A 24 8.25 -3.59 -12.70
N SER A 25 7.44 -3.02 -13.60
CA SER A 25 7.93 -2.23 -14.75
C SER A 25 8.13 -0.76 -14.40
N ILE A 26 8.95 -0.47 -13.38
CA ILE A 26 9.21 0.90 -12.93
C ILE A 26 9.89 1.67 -14.05
N PRO A 27 9.34 2.79 -14.53
CA PRO A 27 9.96 3.58 -15.58
C PRO A 27 11.38 4.02 -15.20
N LEU A 28 12.24 4.16 -16.21
CA LEU A 28 13.68 4.43 -16.11
C LEU A 28 14.54 3.27 -15.56
N PHE A 29 13.96 2.30 -14.85
CA PHE A 29 14.71 1.16 -14.30
C PHE A 29 14.46 -0.13 -15.07
N PHE A 30 13.21 -0.38 -15.47
CA PHE A 30 12.80 -1.60 -16.12
C PHE A 30 11.98 -1.32 -17.37
N ALA A 31 12.11 -2.22 -18.35
CA ALA A 31 11.33 -2.13 -19.58
C ALA A 31 9.83 -2.30 -19.29
N ALA A 32 9.04 -1.38 -19.82
CA ALA A 32 7.59 -1.48 -19.86
C ALA A 32 7.14 -2.71 -20.66
N ILE A 33 5.95 -3.22 -20.36
CA ILE A 33 5.34 -4.33 -21.10
C ILE A 33 4.30 -3.76 -22.06
N ARG A 34 4.37 -4.16 -23.33
CA ARG A 34 3.36 -3.83 -24.32
C ARG A 34 2.42 -5.02 -24.49
N LYS A 35 1.12 -4.79 -24.31
CA LYS A 35 0.07 -5.80 -24.54
C LYS A 35 -0.21 -5.96 -26.03
N ASN A 36 -0.91 -7.05 -26.38
CA ASN A 36 -1.27 -7.34 -27.77
C ASN A 36 -2.18 -6.27 -28.38
N GLU A 37 -3.00 -5.64 -27.55
CA GLU A 37 -3.92 -4.55 -27.91
C GLU A 37 -3.19 -3.21 -28.13
N GLY A 38 -1.89 -3.15 -27.83
CA GLY A 38 -1.04 -1.98 -28.04
C GLY A 38 -0.86 -1.10 -26.80
N ASP A 39 -1.53 -1.42 -25.70
CA ASP A 39 -1.38 -0.72 -24.42
C ASP A 39 0.03 -0.92 -23.84
N VAL A 40 0.56 0.13 -23.19
CA VAL A 40 1.84 0.10 -22.49
C VAL A 40 1.60 0.08 -21.00
N CYS A 41 2.06 -0.97 -20.34
CA CYS A 41 1.95 -1.17 -18.91
C CYS A 41 3.28 -0.84 -18.22
N VAL A 42 3.17 -0.07 -17.13
CA VAL A 42 4.25 0.30 -16.23
C VAL A 42 3.88 -0.13 -14.80
N ASP A 43 4.81 0.04 -13.86
CA ASP A 43 4.59 -0.28 -12.45
C ASP A 43 3.33 0.38 -11.87
N GLY A 44 2.49 -0.44 -11.22
CA GLY A 44 1.23 0.01 -10.62
C GLY A 44 1.43 0.91 -9.40
N GLY A 45 2.60 0.88 -8.77
CA GLY A 45 2.98 1.73 -7.64
C GLY A 45 2.97 3.21 -7.99
N LEU A 46 3.08 3.58 -9.27
CA LEU A 46 2.93 4.97 -9.72
C LEU A 46 1.52 5.54 -9.53
N ILE A 47 0.51 4.67 -9.48
CA ILE A 47 -0.90 5.06 -9.32
C ILE A 47 -1.42 4.70 -7.92
N ASN A 48 -1.05 3.52 -7.42
CA ASN A 48 -1.51 3.04 -6.13
C ASN A 48 -0.45 2.11 -5.51
N ASN A 49 0.48 2.70 -4.76
CA ASN A 49 1.56 1.99 -4.10
C ASN A 49 1.11 1.24 -2.82
N TYR A 50 -0.14 1.44 -2.37
CA TYR A 50 -0.67 0.82 -1.16
C TYR A 50 -2.16 0.44 -1.29
N PRO A 51 -2.49 -0.60 -2.07
CA PRO A 51 -3.87 -0.98 -2.40
C PRO A 51 -4.60 -1.69 -1.25
N ILE A 52 -4.46 -1.24 -0.01
CA ILE A 52 -5.06 -1.87 1.19
C ILE A 52 -6.58 -1.96 1.13
N LYS A 53 -7.23 -1.06 0.39
CA LYS A 53 -8.68 -1.02 0.19
C LYS A 53 -9.19 -1.94 -0.92
N LEU A 54 -8.31 -2.66 -1.62
CA LEU A 54 -8.72 -3.55 -2.72
C LEU A 54 -9.78 -4.57 -2.28
N PHE A 55 -9.66 -5.05 -1.04
CA PHE A 55 -10.58 -6.03 -0.45
C PHE A 55 -11.66 -5.41 0.45
N ASP A 56 -11.89 -4.09 0.39
CA ASP A 56 -12.91 -3.39 1.19
C ASP A 56 -14.31 -3.52 0.59
N ARG A 57 -14.75 -4.75 0.39
CA ARG A 57 -16.03 -5.10 -0.21
C ARG A 57 -16.71 -6.21 0.58
N GLU A 58 -18.04 -6.19 0.65
CA GLU A 58 -18.83 -7.16 1.42
C GLU A 58 -18.53 -8.61 1.07
N LYS A 59 -18.22 -8.92 -0.20
CA LYS A 59 -17.88 -10.28 -0.64
C LYS A 59 -16.51 -10.78 -0.16
N TYR A 60 -15.60 -9.89 0.23
CA TYR A 60 -14.24 -10.24 0.67
C TYR A 60 -14.07 -10.20 2.19
N VAL A 61 -15.14 -9.96 2.93
CA VAL A 61 -15.10 -9.90 4.40
C VAL A 61 -16.19 -10.81 4.97
N SER A 62 -15.78 -11.70 5.85
CA SER A 62 -16.69 -12.69 6.42
C SER A 62 -17.42 -12.13 7.64
N LEU A 63 -16.68 -11.76 8.69
CA LEU A 63 -17.23 -11.42 10.00
C LEU A 63 -16.85 -10.02 10.43
N ASN A 64 -15.59 -9.63 10.21
CA ASN A 64 -15.00 -8.45 10.83
C ASN A 64 -15.10 -7.22 9.92
N ARG A 65 -16.31 -6.88 9.47
CA ARG A 65 -16.58 -5.65 8.72
C ARG A 65 -17.02 -4.50 9.62
N ARG A 66 -16.73 -3.27 9.19
CA ARG A 66 -17.25 -2.06 9.82
C ARG A 66 -17.79 -1.09 8.78
N LYS A 67 -18.96 -0.51 9.07
CA LYS A 67 -19.51 0.58 8.28
C LYS A 67 -18.82 1.88 8.69
N THR A 68 -18.32 2.63 7.72
CA THR A 68 -17.63 3.90 7.93
C THR A 68 -18.39 5.01 7.21
N LYS A 69 -18.34 6.24 7.74
CA LYS A 69 -19.05 7.38 7.14
C LYS A 69 -18.68 7.60 5.67
N TYR A 70 -17.40 7.40 5.32
CA TYR A 70 -16.91 7.59 3.95
C TYR A 70 -17.45 6.50 2.99
N TYR A 71 -17.47 5.22 3.40
CA TYR A 71 -18.08 4.18 2.57
C TYR A 71 -19.59 4.26 2.54
N GLU A 72 -20.26 4.70 3.61
CA GLU A 72 -21.70 4.93 3.60
C GLU A 72 -22.11 6.03 2.63
N LYS A 73 -21.33 7.12 2.54
CA LYS A 73 -21.53 8.17 1.53
C LYS A 73 -21.43 7.59 0.13
N TYR A 74 -20.39 6.80 -0.13
CA TYR A 74 -20.18 6.17 -1.44
C TYR A 74 -21.28 5.14 -1.78
N ASN A 75 -21.63 4.27 -0.84
CA ASN A 75 -22.68 3.25 -0.99
C ASN A 75 -24.06 3.86 -1.22
N ARG A 76 -24.32 5.07 -0.71
CA ARG A 76 -25.58 5.78 -1.00
C ARG A 76 -25.75 6.09 -2.48
N THR A 77 -24.66 6.44 -3.16
CA THR A 77 -24.63 6.64 -4.61
C THR A 77 -24.68 5.29 -5.32
N LEU A 78 -23.88 4.32 -4.87
CA LEU A 78 -23.82 2.99 -5.50
C LEU A 78 -25.20 2.31 -5.55
N ARG A 79 -25.96 2.34 -4.45
CA ARG A 79 -27.31 1.76 -4.36
C ARG A 79 -28.33 2.37 -5.34
N LYS A 80 -28.08 3.58 -5.85
CA LYS A 80 -28.94 4.23 -6.84
C LYS A 80 -28.64 3.74 -8.26
N ILE A 81 -27.40 3.29 -8.50
CA ILE A 81 -26.87 2.91 -9.81
C ILE A 81 -26.97 1.39 -10.00
N ASP A 82 -26.75 0.62 -8.94
CA ASP A 82 -26.78 -0.83 -8.93
C ASP A 82 -27.54 -1.33 -7.67
N LYS A 83 -28.65 -2.03 -7.88
CA LYS A 83 -29.52 -2.52 -6.81
C LYS A 83 -28.98 -3.77 -6.11
N GLU A 84 -28.00 -4.48 -6.69
CA GLU A 84 -27.57 -5.78 -6.17
C GLU A 84 -26.22 -5.82 -5.48
N LYS A 85 -25.20 -5.02 -5.83
CA LYS A 85 -23.84 -5.57 -5.64
C LYS A 85 -22.94 -4.93 -4.59
N ASN A 86 -22.46 -5.83 -3.74
CA ASN A 86 -21.15 -5.84 -3.10
C ASN A 86 -20.68 -4.46 -2.61
N LEU A 87 -21.32 -4.00 -1.54
CA LEU A 87 -21.09 -2.67 -1.01
C LEU A 87 -19.67 -2.52 -0.47
N TRP A 88 -19.19 -1.29 -0.44
CA TRP A 88 -17.92 -0.99 0.21
C TRP A 88 -18.08 -1.07 1.72
N VAL A 89 -17.15 -1.76 2.37
CA VAL A 89 -17.11 -1.92 3.82
C VAL A 89 -15.67 -1.95 4.26
N TYR A 90 -15.38 -1.39 5.44
CA TYR A 90 -14.03 -1.46 5.99
C TYR A 90 -13.75 -2.89 6.41
N ASN A 91 -12.80 -3.54 5.73
CA ASN A 91 -12.42 -4.92 5.97
C ASN A 91 -11.30 -4.98 7.02
N LYS A 92 -11.64 -5.43 8.24
CA LYS A 92 -10.65 -5.63 9.32
C LYS A 92 -9.84 -6.93 9.15
N GLU A 93 -10.20 -7.78 8.19
CA GLU A 93 -9.54 -9.06 7.90
C GLU A 93 -8.37 -8.88 6.92
N THR A 94 -8.34 -7.76 6.19
CA THR A 94 -7.16 -7.36 5.41
C THR A 94 -6.03 -6.96 6.36
N LEU A 95 -4.84 -7.54 6.16
CA LEU A 95 -3.61 -7.12 6.82
C LEU A 95 -2.66 -6.55 5.76
N GLY A 96 -2.31 -5.26 5.90
CA GLY A 96 -1.39 -4.59 4.99
C GLY A 96 0.01 -4.52 5.57
N PHE A 97 1.02 -4.64 4.71
CA PHE A 97 2.42 -4.39 5.04
C PHE A 97 2.88 -3.14 4.30
N ARG A 98 3.50 -2.22 5.03
CA ARG A 98 3.94 -0.96 4.46
C ARG A 98 5.38 -0.69 4.83
N LEU A 99 6.16 -0.32 3.82
CA LEU A 99 7.58 0.00 3.96
C LEU A 99 7.71 1.52 4.00
N ASP A 100 8.14 2.07 5.12
CA ASP A 100 8.46 3.49 5.25
C ASP A 100 9.77 3.60 6.04
N SER A 101 10.67 4.49 5.67
CA SER A 101 11.86 4.74 6.49
C SER A 101 11.51 5.57 7.73
N ALA A 102 12.24 5.38 8.83
CA ALA A 102 12.10 6.25 10.01
C ALA A 102 12.26 7.75 9.69
N LYS A 103 13.06 8.09 8.67
CA LYS A 103 13.22 9.47 8.19
C LYS A 103 11.97 10.00 7.49
N GLU A 104 11.39 9.24 6.57
CA GLU A 104 10.13 9.58 5.91
C GLU A 104 9.03 9.76 6.96
N ILE A 105 8.90 8.81 7.91
CA ILE A 105 7.96 8.91 9.02
C ILE A 105 8.18 10.19 9.84
N ALA A 106 9.44 10.57 10.11
CA ALA A 106 9.77 11.77 10.87
C ALA A 106 9.51 13.08 10.09
N VAL A 107 9.76 13.12 8.78
CA VAL A 107 9.39 14.25 7.91
C VAL A 107 7.86 14.45 7.95
N PHE A 108 7.09 13.36 7.83
CA PHE A 108 5.63 13.41 7.86
C PHE A 108 5.05 13.78 9.22
N ARG A 109 5.63 13.32 10.34
CA ARG A 109 5.11 13.56 11.69
C ARG A 109 5.60 14.86 12.34
N ASN A 110 6.84 15.25 12.08
CA ASN A 110 7.52 16.32 12.81
C ASN A 110 7.84 17.54 11.92
N HIS A 111 7.31 17.61 10.69
CA HIS A 111 7.56 18.70 9.74
C HIS A 111 9.05 19.02 9.55
N LYS A 112 9.92 18.00 9.60
CA LYS A 112 11.33 18.19 9.27
C LYS A 112 11.47 18.50 7.78
N GLU A 113 12.40 19.38 7.44
CA GLU A 113 12.70 19.67 6.04
C GLU A 113 13.17 18.39 5.32
N PRO A 114 12.63 18.11 4.11
CA PRO A 114 13.10 17.00 3.31
C PRO A 114 14.52 17.24 2.82
N ASP A 115 15.28 16.17 2.61
CA ASP A 115 16.63 16.26 2.04
C ASP A 115 16.57 16.94 0.65
N HIS A 116 17.34 18.01 0.46
CA HIS A 116 17.43 18.71 -0.82
C HIS A 116 18.27 17.92 -1.82
N LYS A 117 17.68 17.54 -2.96
CA LYS A 117 18.41 16.98 -4.11
C LYS A 117 18.66 18.09 -5.14
N LYS A 118 19.91 18.27 -5.56
CA LYS A 118 20.23 19.09 -6.72
C LYS A 118 19.69 18.40 -7.98
N ILE A 119 19.14 19.18 -8.90
CA ILE A 119 18.69 18.71 -10.21
C ILE A 119 19.58 19.41 -11.23
N GLU A 120 20.48 18.67 -11.86
CA GLU A 120 21.44 19.22 -12.82
C GLU A 120 21.03 18.90 -14.26
N ASP A 121 20.29 17.81 -14.47
CA ASP A 121 19.82 17.40 -15.80
C ASP A 121 18.39 16.84 -15.84
N LEU A 122 17.97 16.44 -17.03
CA LEU A 122 16.64 15.88 -17.28
C LEU A 122 16.44 14.51 -16.61
N PHE A 123 17.50 13.70 -16.45
CA PHE A 123 17.43 12.41 -15.80
C PHE A 123 17.28 12.56 -14.28
N ASP A 124 18.00 13.50 -13.68
CA ASP A 124 17.83 13.89 -12.27
C ASP A 124 16.39 14.34 -12.01
N TYR A 125 15.86 15.19 -12.90
CA TYR A 125 14.48 15.65 -12.82
C TYR A 125 13.49 14.49 -12.91
N ALA A 126 13.63 13.63 -13.93
CA ALA A 126 12.72 12.50 -14.15
C ALA A 126 12.78 11.48 -12.99
N PHE A 127 13.98 11.22 -12.47
CA PHE A 127 14.17 10.38 -11.29
C PHE A 127 13.53 10.99 -10.04
N CYS A 128 13.72 12.29 -9.80
CA CYS A 128 13.10 12.99 -8.69
C CYS A 128 11.58 12.99 -8.80
N LEU A 129 11.03 13.17 -10.01
CA LEU A 129 9.59 13.13 -10.26
C LEU A 129 9.00 11.75 -9.95
N ILE A 130 9.59 10.68 -10.48
CA ILE A 130 9.13 9.31 -10.23
C ILE A 130 9.24 8.97 -8.74
N SER A 131 10.37 9.31 -8.11
CA SER A 131 10.56 9.12 -6.66
C SER A 131 9.48 9.87 -5.86
N THR A 132 9.16 11.09 -6.27
CA THR A 132 8.13 11.91 -5.61
C THR A 132 6.75 11.31 -5.75
N ILE A 133 6.37 10.84 -6.94
CA ILE A 133 5.07 10.18 -7.19
C ILE A 133 4.94 8.94 -6.28
N LEU A 134 5.97 8.10 -6.22
CA LEU A 134 5.98 6.92 -5.37
C LEU A 134 5.95 7.25 -3.88
N ASN A 135 6.43 8.43 -3.48
CA ASN A 135 6.43 8.89 -2.09
C ASN A 135 5.14 9.65 -1.68
N ILE A 136 4.34 10.17 -2.61
CA ILE A 136 3.14 10.98 -2.31
C ILE A 136 1.98 10.12 -1.78
N GLU A 137 1.74 8.95 -2.37
CA GLU A 137 0.64 8.05 -1.96
C GLU A 137 0.79 7.57 -0.50
N SER A 138 2.02 7.59 0.02
CA SER A 138 2.31 7.33 1.42
C SER A 138 1.54 8.26 2.38
N SER A 139 1.24 9.50 1.99
CA SER A 139 0.63 10.49 2.89
C SER A 139 -0.89 10.36 3.02
N MET A 140 -1.60 9.92 1.98
CA MET A 140 -3.08 9.93 1.96
C MET A 140 -3.70 8.90 2.91
N HIS A 141 -2.99 7.82 3.24
CA HIS A 141 -3.49 6.78 4.14
C HIS A 141 -3.34 7.10 5.63
N LEU A 142 -2.48 8.06 6.01
CA LEU A 142 -2.20 8.42 7.41
C LEU A 142 -3.45 8.95 8.15
N HIS A 143 -4.44 9.47 7.43
CA HIS A 143 -5.69 10.02 7.99
C HIS A 143 -6.86 9.03 7.97
N SER A 144 -6.64 7.79 7.57
CA SER A 144 -7.68 6.75 7.50
C SER A 144 -7.54 5.76 8.64
N ASP A 145 -8.63 5.06 8.99
CA ASP A 145 -8.59 3.98 9.97
C ASP A 145 -7.69 2.80 9.57
N ASP A 146 -7.15 2.79 8.34
CA ASP A 146 -6.33 1.72 7.78
C ASP A 146 -5.08 1.43 8.60
N TRP A 147 -4.54 2.42 9.33
CA TRP A 147 -3.39 2.22 10.23
C TRP A 147 -3.62 1.07 11.23
N LYS A 148 -4.87 0.79 11.60
CA LYS A 148 -5.24 -0.29 12.54
C LYS A 148 -5.04 -1.68 11.96
N ARG A 149 -4.88 -1.79 10.64
CA ARG A 149 -4.68 -3.03 9.89
C ARG A 149 -3.40 -2.98 9.04
N THR A 150 -2.48 -2.09 9.39
CA THR A 150 -1.21 -1.90 8.70
C THR A 150 -0.04 -2.19 9.65
N ILE A 151 0.85 -3.08 9.22
CA ILE A 151 2.17 -3.26 9.82
C ILE A 151 3.13 -2.32 9.10
N TYR A 152 3.65 -1.34 9.82
CA TYR A 152 4.69 -0.44 9.34
C TYR A 152 6.07 -1.07 9.59
N ILE A 153 6.84 -1.27 8.53
CA ILE A 153 8.19 -1.84 8.55
C ILE A 153 9.18 -0.73 8.25
N ASP A 154 10.14 -0.54 9.17
CA ASP A 154 11.21 0.43 8.98
C ASP A 154 12.23 -0.10 7.97
N THR A 155 12.41 0.60 6.86
CA THR A 155 13.40 0.27 5.83
C THR A 155 14.83 0.61 6.23
N LEU A 156 15.06 1.17 7.43
CA LEU A 156 16.37 1.55 7.93
C LEU A 156 17.09 2.55 7.01
N GLY A 157 16.32 3.33 6.24
CA GLY A 157 16.82 4.26 5.25
C GLY A 157 17.30 3.62 3.93
N VAL A 158 17.08 2.33 3.72
CA VAL A 158 17.35 1.68 2.43
C VAL A 158 16.31 2.15 1.42
N SER A 159 16.80 2.68 0.30
CA SER A 159 15.97 3.18 -0.80
C SER A 159 15.31 2.04 -1.57
N THR A 160 14.09 2.28 -2.07
CA THR A 160 13.38 1.39 -3.02
C THR A 160 14.20 1.12 -4.29
N PHE A 161 15.11 2.02 -4.66
CA PHE A 161 15.97 1.91 -5.84
C PHE A 161 17.41 1.47 -5.54
N ASP A 162 17.68 1.01 -4.31
CA ASP A 162 18.97 0.39 -4.01
C ASP A 162 18.96 -1.08 -4.47
N PHE A 163 19.47 -1.32 -5.67
CA PHE A 163 19.61 -2.68 -6.22
C PHE A 163 20.84 -3.43 -5.69
N ASN A 164 21.75 -2.76 -4.97
CA ASN A 164 23.00 -3.34 -4.51
C ASN A 164 23.06 -3.46 -2.98
N ILE A 165 22.02 -4.04 -2.40
CA ILE A 165 21.90 -4.23 -0.95
C ILE A 165 22.88 -5.31 -0.49
N SER A 166 23.79 -4.94 0.42
CA SER A 166 24.73 -5.89 1.04
C SER A 166 24.01 -7.01 1.81
N LYS A 167 24.62 -8.19 1.91
CA LYS A 167 24.06 -9.33 2.68
C LYS A 167 23.75 -8.94 4.13
N THR A 168 24.62 -8.14 4.74
CA THR A 168 24.43 -7.60 6.09
C THR A 168 23.20 -6.72 6.18
N ASN A 169 22.99 -5.81 5.21
CA ASN A 169 21.79 -4.95 5.21
C ASN A 169 20.51 -5.73 4.93
N LYS A 170 20.55 -6.74 4.04
CA LYS A 170 19.41 -7.66 3.83
C LYS A 170 18.98 -8.33 5.14
N LEU A 171 19.93 -8.84 5.93
CA LEU A 171 19.63 -9.44 7.24
C LEU A 171 19.02 -8.44 8.23
N LYS A 172 19.51 -7.19 8.23
CA LYS A 172 18.93 -6.12 9.06
C LYS A 172 17.49 -5.79 8.64
N LEU A 173 17.20 -5.72 7.34
CA LEU A 173 15.84 -5.50 6.82
C LEU A 173 14.89 -6.63 7.21
N VAL A 174 15.31 -7.89 7.06
CA VAL A 174 14.52 -9.05 7.49
C VAL A 174 14.24 -9.01 8.99
N LYS A 175 15.26 -8.68 9.80
CA LYS A 175 15.09 -8.49 11.24
C LYS A 175 14.11 -7.36 11.56
N SER A 176 14.21 -6.22 10.87
CA SER A 176 13.29 -5.09 11.03
C SER A 176 11.84 -5.51 10.76
N GLY A 177 11.60 -6.22 9.65
CA GLY A 177 10.26 -6.75 9.32
C GLY A 177 9.71 -7.67 10.40
N LYS A 178 10.54 -8.57 10.94
CA LYS A 178 10.16 -9.45 12.06
C LYS A 178 9.81 -8.64 13.31
N ASP A 179 10.71 -7.78 13.76
CA ASP A 179 10.54 -6.99 14.99
C ASP A 179 9.29 -6.09 14.91
N CYS A 180 9.03 -5.44 13.77
CA CYS A 180 7.83 -4.62 13.55
C CYS A 180 6.54 -5.45 13.57
N THR A 181 6.56 -6.63 12.94
CA THR A 181 5.42 -7.55 12.91
C THR A 181 5.08 -8.05 14.32
N GLU A 182 6.08 -8.48 15.09
CA GLU A 182 5.88 -8.91 16.48
C GLU A 182 5.30 -7.79 17.35
N LYS A 183 5.85 -6.58 17.25
CA LYS A 183 5.32 -5.40 17.97
C LYS A 183 3.87 -5.11 17.60
N TYR A 184 3.51 -5.20 16.33
CA TYR A 184 2.13 -5.02 15.87
C TYR A 184 1.19 -6.04 16.51
N PHE A 185 1.54 -7.33 16.51
CA PHE A 185 0.67 -8.36 17.10
C PHE A 185 0.53 -8.21 18.63
N VAL A 186 1.61 -7.85 19.34
CA VAL A 186 1.52 -7.53 20.78
C VAL A 186 0.56 -6.37 21.05
N TRP A 187 0.62 -5.31 20.24
CA TRP A 187 -0.31 -4.19 20.33
C TRP A 187 -1.74 -4.61 20.00
N TYR A 188 -1.93 -5.35 18.92
CA TYR A 188 -3.23 -5.79 18.42
C TYR A 188 -3.96 -6.68 19.44
N ASP A 189 -3.25 -7.63 20.06
CA ASP A 189 -3.79 -8.49 21.11
C ASP A 189 -4.14 -7.71 22.38
N ARG A 190 -3.32 -6.72 22.74
CA ARG A 190 -3.62 -5.84 23.88
C ARG A 190 -4.91 -5.05 23.64
N LEU A 191 -5.10 -4.50 22.44
CA LEU A 191 -6.33 -3.79 22.09
C LEU A 191 -7.55 -4.70 22.14
N LYS A 192 -7.47 -5.92 21.60
CA LYS A 192 -8.57 -6.90 21.69
C LYS A 192 -8.98 -7.15 23.14
N ARG A 193 -8.00 -7.32 24.04
CA ARG A 193 -8.28 -7.51 25.48
C ARG A 193 -8.94 -6.29 26.12
N LEU A 194 -8.51 -5.08 25.76
CA LEU A 194 -9.10 -3.84 26.30
C LEU A 194 -10.53 -3.60 25.82
N VAL A 195 -10.84 -3.92 24.56
CA VAL A 195 -12.19 -3.81 23.99
C VAL A 195 -13.12 -4.89 24.56
N ASN A 196 -12.60 -6.06 24.92
CA ASN A 196 -13.37 -7.18 25.47
C ASN A 196 -13.45 -7.18 27.01
N LYS A 197 -12.96 -6.15 27.71
CA LYS A 197 -13.17 -6.05 29.17
C LYS A 197 -14.67 -5.77 29.42
N PRO A 198 -15.37 -6.57 30.24
CA PRO A 198 -16.69 -6.18 30.70
C PRO A 198 -16.57 -4.84 31.42
N LEU A 199 -17.49 -3.92 31.15
CA LEU A 199 -17.66 -2.71 31.95
C LEU A 199 -17.97 -3.18 33.37
N ILE A 200 -16.98 -3.07 34.26
CA ILE A 200 -17.19 -3.25 35.69
C ILE A 200 -17.97 -2.01 36.11
N HIS A 201 -19.28 -2.19 36.29
CA HIS A 201 -20.18 -1.24 36.93
C HIS A 201 -19.90 -1.20 38.43
#